data_AF-A0A7X6US45-F1
#
_entry.id   AF-A0A7X6US45-F1
#
_cell.length_a   1.000
_cell.length_b   1.000
_cell.length_c   1.000
_cell.angle_alpha   90.00
_cell.angle_beta   90.00
_cell.angle_gamma   90.00
#
_symmetry.space_group_name_H-M   'P 1'
#
loop_
_entity.id
_entity.type
_entity.pdbx_description
1 polymer ?
#
loop_
_entity_poly.entity_id
_entity_poly.type
_entity_poly.pdbx_seq_one_letter_code
_entity_poly.pdbx_strand_id
1 'polypeptide(L)'
;MISWNFPSNQDGQIKGVADAGIENFNGTELSSLARENCQNSLDAALDDTNPQVLMEFERYFVHDAQIPGIAEYRQVLRKCKAFWDTSKSEKAKAFLKNAVSHASHDRGFMLRISDYNTTGLADPYGNPDAPFSFNFDGWNALIKIDGGANKGDDKAGAFGIGKSAPFSNSYYRLIFYRTFNQKHERATQGISRLMSYPDGTAMTSGIGYYGNPEGNNPVEFIPELDALNNRTEIGTDVFIYGLKAASDWDAEITTALLENFLMSFYNGQLRVKLQGREINANTLGSYMLRAHNEHAGETKGTYGNYLALTRTEGVYSYSRDFHGLGTLELRLLVDPNEKIDRKVLIVRKAGMKLFRLGNISKLVPFTGILELKGKALNSYFRTMETVAHDNWEPGRHSNPKQAKTYYEEIKDWIRTIVSELAEHTSDDEMDVEGLGGVLQKEPETAETGDSDNKRENLNDHLGQIDIIERSTKTPAKGF
;
A
#
# COMPACT_ATOMS: atom_id res chain seq x y z
N MET A 1 -10.68 32.75 18.34
CA MET A 1 -10.02 31.96 19.41
C MET A 1 -9.81 30.56 18.87
N ILE A 2 -8.63 29.97 19.02
CA ILE A 2 -8.32 28.61 18.56
C ILE A 2 -8.46 27.66 19.75
N SER A 3 -9.29 26.62 19.65
CA SER A 3 -9.50 25.66 20.74
C SER A 3 -9.97 24.31 20.19
N TRP A 4 -10.00 23.29 21.05
CA TRP A 4 -10.69 22.05 20.73
C TRP A 4 -12.19 22.25 20.75
N ASN A 5 -12.88 21.60 19.82
CA ASN A 5 -14.32 21.39 19.87
C ASN A 5 -14.62 19.92 19.55
N PHE A 6 -15.38 19.26 20.43
CA PHE A 6 -15.89 17.90 20.24
C PHE A 6 -17.40 17.98 20.07
N PRO A 7 -17.91 17.99 18.83
CA PRO A 7 -19.32 18.25 18.58
C PRO A 7 -20.22 17.23 19.25
N SER A 8 -21.36 17.69 19.76
CA SER A 8 -22.45 16.84 20.23
C SER A 8 -22.88 15.89 19.11
N ASN A 9 -23.19 14.64 19.46
CA ASN A 9 -23.80 13.67 18.56
C ASN A 9 -25.33 13.85 18.46
N GLN A 10 -25.90 14.85 19.13
CA GLN A 10 -27.34 15.14 19.20
C GLN A 10 -28.18 13.91 19.58
N ASP A 11 -27.74 13.19 20.62
CA ASP A 11 -28.35 11.95 21.11
C ASP A 11 -28.36 10.80 20.08
N GLY A 12 -27.50 10.91 19.06
CA GLY A 12 -27.24 9.85 18.08
C GLY A 12 -26.35 8.73 18.62
N GLN A 13 -25.66 8.04 17.70
CA GLN A 13 -24.84 6.88 18.05
C GLN A 13 -23.67 7.25 18.97
N ILE A 14 -23.36 6.34 19.91
CA ILE A 14 -22.18 6.42 20.79
C ILE A 14 -21.03 5.71 20.09
N LYS A 15 -19.96 6.44 19.78
CA LYS A 15 -18.76 5.91 19.13
C LYS A 15 -17.83 5.23 20.16
N GLY A 16 -17.59 3.94 19.97
CA GLY A 16 -16.66 3.14 20.79
C GLY A 16 -15.22 3.14 20.28
N VAL A 17 -14.33 2.42 20.98
CA VAL A 17 -12.87 2.43 20.70
C VAL A 17 -12.50 1.79 19.36
N ALA A 18 -13.27 0.79 18.93
CA ALA A 18 -13.03 -0.02 17.74
C ALA A 18 -13.54 0.71 16.49
N ASP A 19 -12.77 1.70 16.05
CA ASP A 19 -13.00 2.39 14.77
C ASP A 19 -12.52 1.46 13.64
N ALA A 20 -13.45 0.99 12.81
CA ALA A 20 -13.16 0.03 11.74
C ALA A 20 -12.07 0.53 10.77
N GLY A 21 -11.97 1.85 10.54
CA GLY A 21 -10.94 2.43 9.70
C GLY A 21 -9.54 2.33 10.33
N ILE A 22 -9.44 2.45 11.65
CA ILE A 22 -8.18 2.34 12.39
C ILE A 22 -7.77 0.88 12.58
N GLU A 23 -8.72 -0.01 12.89
CA GLU A 23 -8.44 -1.43 13.15
C GLU A 23 -7.84 -2.15 11.94
N ASN A 24 -8.19 -1.72 10.72
CA ASN A 24 -7.63 -2.27 9.47
C ASN A 24 -6.10 -2.09 9.34
N PHE A 25 -5.49 -1.21 10.14
CA PHE A 25 -4.06 -0.93 10.10
C PHE A 25 -3.27 -1.57 11.25
N ASN A 26 -3.93 -2.26 12.19
CA ASN A 26 -3.24 -2.89 13.32
C ASN A 26 -2.31 -4.00 12.82
N GLY A 27 -1.03 -3.93 13.17
CA GLY A 27 0.01 -4.87 12.73
C GLY A 27 0.75 -4.44 11.44
N THR A 28 0.32 -3.38 10.77
CA THR A 28 0.99 -2.81 9.58
C THR A 28 1.07 -1.28 9.64
N GLU A 29 1.02 -0.69 10.83
CA GLU A 29 0.75 0.73 11.04
C GLU A 29 1.70 1.66 10.26
N LEU A 30 3.02 1.47 10.39
CA LEU A 30 4.02 2.30 9.71
C LEU A 30 4.07 2.04 8.20
N SER A 31 3.94 0.78 7.78
CA SER A 31 3.93 0.41 6.36
C SER A 31 2.73 1.02 5.63
N SER A 32 1.54 0.90 6.22
CA SER A 32 0.32 1.52 5.71
C SER A 32 0.40 3.04 5.74
N LEU A 33 0.99 3.64 6.78
CA LEU A 33 1.21 5.08 6.82
C LEU A 33 2.07 5.57 5.66
N ALA A 34 3.21 4.91 5.41
CA ALA A 34 4.11 5.26 4.31
C ALA A 34 3.42 5.10 2.96
N ARG A 35 2.73 3.97 2.75
CA ARG A 35 1.99 3.66 1.53
C ARG A 35 0.89 4.69 1.24
N GLU A 36 0.02 4.95 2.21
CA GLU A 36 -1.11 5.87 2.04
C GLU A 36 -0.66 7.31 1.76
N ASN A 37 0.35 7.82 2.48
CA ASN A 37 0.83 9.18 2.25
C ASN A 37 1.50 9.32 0.89
N CYS A 38 2.39 8.41 0.50
CA CYS A 38 3.06 8.48 -0.80
C CYS A 38 2.07 8.29 -1.97
N GLN A 39 1.07 7.42 -1.80
CA GLN A 39 0.00 7.24 -2.78
C GLN A 39 -0.80 8.53 -2.97
N ASN A 40 -1.26 9.15 -1.87
CA ASN A 40 -2.03 10.39 -1.94
C ASN A 40 -1.24 11.53 -2.59
N SER A 41 0.06 11.63 -2.31
CA SER A 41 0.90 12.67 -2.89
C SER A 41 1.22 12.42 -4.37
N LEU A 42 1.44 11.17 -4.80
CA LEU A 42 1.56 10.82 -6.22
C LEU A 42 0.28 11.10 -7.01
N ASP A 43 -0.88 10.83 -6.43
CA ASP A 43 -2.19 11.12 -7.03
C ASP A 43 -2.51 12.62 -7.06
N ALA A 44 -1.79 13.42 -6.27
CA ALA A 44 -1.92 14.87 -6.18
C ALA A 44 -0.76 15.63 -6.86
N ALA A 45 0.08 14.94 -7.63
CA ALA A 45 1.23 15.52 -8.30
C ALA A 45 0.86 16.68 -9.23
N LEU A 46 1.76 17.65 -9.38
CA LEU A 46 1.56 18.79 -10.28
C LEU A 46 1.62 18.38 -11.77
N ASP A 47 2.43 17.36 -12.08
CA ASP A 47 2.61 16.82 -13.42
C ASP A 47 2.30 15.32 -13.44
N ASP A 48 1.16 14.95 -14.05
CA ASP A 48 0.72 13.57 -14.20
C ASP A 48 1.66 12.70 -15.07
N THR A 49 2.53 13.31 -15.87
CA THR A 49 3.45 12.63 -16.79
C THR A 49 4.79 12.35 -16.15
N ASN A 50 5.32 13.30 -15.37
CA ASN A 50 6.52 13.13 -14.58
C ASN A 50 6.36 13.77 -13.18
N PRO A 51 5.73 13.05 -12.24
CA PRO A 51 5.34 13.60 -10.94
C PRO A 51 6.46 14.27 -10.14
N GLN A 52 7.68 13.69 -10.16
CA GLN A 52 8.84 14.12 -9.36
C GLN A 52 8.48 14.51 -7.91
N VAL A 53 7.54 13.81 -7.31
CA VAL A 53 7.01 14.09 -5.96
C VAL A 53 8.13 13.87 -4.96
N LEU A 54 8.28 14.82 -4.04
CA LEU A 54 9.18 14.70 -2.90
C LEU A 54 8.33 14.51 -1.65
N MET A 55 8.63 13.46 -0.89
CA MET A 55 8.11 13.25 0.46
C MET A 55 9.23 13.43 1.48
N GLU A 56 8.91 14.01 2.63
CA GLU A 56 9.82 14.10 3.78
C GLU A 56 9.15 13.50 5.01
N PHE A 57 9.83 12.54 5.65
CA PHE A 57 9.42 11.98 6.94
C PHE A 57 10.46 12.38 7.99
N GLU A 58 10.02 13.16 8.97
CA GLU A 58 10.89 13.68 10.03
C GLU A 58 10.27 13.43 11.38
N ARG A 59 11.00 12.71 12.23
CA ARG A 59 10.60 12.46 13.61
C ARG A 59 11.28 13.47 14.52
N TYR A 60 10.46 14.20 15.24
CA TYR A 60 10.87 15.17 16.24
C TYR A 60 10.64 14.61 17.64
N PHE A 61 11.45 15.09 18.56
CA PHE A 61 11.17 15.01 19.98
C PHE A 61 10.59 16.36 20.42
N VAL A 62 9.32 16.36 20.83
CA VAL A 62 8.57 17.59 21.12
C VAL A 62 8.20 17.66 22.59
N HIS A 63 8.29 18.86 23.16
CA HIS A 63 7.80 19.17 24.50
C HIS A 63 6.34 19.63 24.45
N ASP A 64 5.66 19.62 25.61
CA ASP A 64 4.26 20.05 25.75
C ASP A 64 3.94 21.39 25.09
N ALA A 65 4.84 22.38 25.22
CA ALA A 65 4.65 23.72 24.64
C ALA A 65 4.65 23.74 23.10
N GLN A 66 5.03 22.63 22.46
CA GLN A 66 5.06 22.46 21.01
C GLN A 66 3.91 21.58 20.50
N ILE A 67 2.98 21.19 21.38
CA ILE A 67 1.78 20.41 21.03
C ILE A 67 0.55 21.32 21.15
N PRO A 68 -0.07 21.73 20.02
CA PRO A 68 -1.18 22.67 20.05
C PRO A 68 -2.34 22.15 20.91
N GLY A 69 -2.80 22.97 21.86
CA GLY A 69 -3.96 22.66 22.71
C GLY A 69 -3.80 21.44 23.64
N ILE A 70 -2.59 20.95 23.92
CA ILE A 70 -2.39 19.70 24.69
C ILE A 70 -2.97 19.75 26.10
N ALA A 71 -2.95 20.92 26.75
CA ALA A 71 -3.50 21.08 28.09
C ALA A 71 -5.02 20.81 28.12
N GLU A 72 -5.76 21.34 27.14
CA GLU A 72 -7.18 21.08 26.94
C GLU A 72 -7.42 19.62 26.52
N TYR A 73 -6.62 19.12 25.59
CA TYR A 73 -6.73 17.74 25.08
C TYR A 73 -6.57 16.68 26.19
N ARG A 74 -5.64 16.91 27.14
CA ARG A 74 -5.49 16.06 28.33
C ARG A 74 -6.75 15.99 29.19
N GLN A 75 -7.48 17.11 29.32
CA GLN A 75 -8.75 17.13 30.03
C GLN A 75 -9.81 16.30 29.29
N VAL A 76 -9.86 16.41 27.95
CA VAL A 76 -10.73 15.57 27.11
C VAL A 76 -10.44 14.09 27.30
N LEU A 77 -9.17 13.67 27.24
CA LEU A 77 -8.78 12.28 27.47
C LEU A 77 -9.21 11.77 28.86
N ARG A 78 -9.10 12.61 29.90
CA ARG A 78 -9.56 12.27 31.25
C ARG A 78 -11.08 12.14 31.35
N LYS A 79 -11.85 13.05 30.72
CA LYS A 79 -13.32 12.94 30.64
C LYS A 79 -13.73 11.65 29.93
N CYS A 80 -13.10 11.36 28.80
CA CYS A 80 -13.32 10.14 28.05
C CYS A 80 -13.00 8.90 28.90
N LYS A 81 -11.86 8.88 29.58
CA LYS A 81 -11.46 7.80 30.49
C LYS A 81 -12.48 7.60 31.61
N ALA A 82 -12.88 8.66 32.30
CA ALA A 82 -13.84 8.59 33.39
C ALA A 82 -15.17 7.96 32.96
N PHE A 83 -15.66 8.31 31.76
CA PHE A 83 -16.88 7.70 31.21
C PHE A 83 -16.69 6.22 30.88
N TRP A 84 -15.66 5.86 30.11
CA TRP A 84 -15.47 4.48 29.64
C TRP A 84 -14.97 3.51 30.70
N ASP A 85 -14.37 4.00 31.80
CA ASP A 85 -14.03 3.17 32.97
C ASP A 85 -15.27 2.52 33.59
N THR A 86 -16.46 3.14 33.46
CA THR A 86 -17.74 2.57 33.92
C THR A 86 -18.27 1.46 33.00
N SER A 87 -17.74 1.34 31.78
CA SER A 87 -18.16 0.34 30.81
C SER A 87 -17.53 -1.04 31.08
N LYS A 88 -18.04 -2.08 30.43
CA LYS A 88 -17.41 -3.43 30.41
C LYS A 88 -16.31 -3.58 29.35
N SER A 89 -15.99 -2.51 28.61
CA SER A 89 -15.04 -2.58 27.49
C SER A 89 -13.59 -2.48 27.98
N GLU A 90 -12.94 -3.62 28.19
CA GLU A 90 -11.51 -3.67 28.57
C GLU A 90 -10.61 -3.06 27.50
N LYS A 91 -10.97 -3.18 26.22
CA LYS A 91 -10.24 -2.54 25.11
C LYS A 91 -10.27 -1.01 25.23
N ALA A 92 -11.43 -0.42 25.55
CA ALA A 92 -11.55 1.03 25.72
C ALA A 92 -10.74 1.52 26.94
N LYS A 93 -10.83 0.80 28.06
CA LYS A 93 -10.05 1.09 29.28
C LYS A 93 -8.55 1.04 29.03
N ALA A 94 -8.07 -0.02 28.37
CA ALA A 94 -6.66 -0.19 28.03
C ALA A 94 -6.15 0.94 27.11
N PHE A 95 -6.90 1.24 26.04
CA PHE A 95 -6.58 2.35 25.15
C PHE A 95 -6.50 3.69 25.90
N LEU A 96 -7.51 4.06 26.68
CA LEU A 96 -7.55 5.35 27.38
C LEU A 96 -6.51 5.45 28.50
N LYS A 97 -6.21 4.35 29.19
CA LYS A 97 -5.11 4.30 30.15
C LYS A 97 -3.79 4.64 29.48
N ASN A 98 -3.50 4.01 28.34
CA ASN A 98 -2.29 4.28 27.57
C ASN A 98 -2.27 5.70 27.01
N ALA A 99 -3.39 6.15 26.41
CA ALA A 99 -3.51 7.49 25.85
C ALA A 99 -3.29 8.58 26.90
N VAL A 100 -3.94 8.48 28.08
CA VAL A 100 -3.74 9.41 29.19
C VAL A 100 -2.31 9.38 29.72
N SER A 101 -1.72 8.18 29.86
CA SER A 101 -0.33 8.02 30.29
C SER A 101 0.63 8.74 29.34
N HIS A 102 0.62 8.38 28.05
CA HIS A 102 1.51 8.96 27.05
C HIS A 102 1.26 10.46 26.87
N ALA A 103 0.00 10.90 26.85
CA ALA A 103 -0.31 12.31 26.75
C ALA A 103 0.15 13.10 27.99
N SER A 104 0.33 12.49 29.16
CA SER A 104 0.75 13.18 30.40
C SER A 104 2.27 13.31 30.56
N HIS A 105 3.07 12.68 29.69
CA HIS A 105 4.51 12.93 29.66
C HIS A 105 4.78 14.36 29.21
N ASP A 106 5.85 14.97 29.71
CA ASP A 106 6.31 16.33 29.38
C ASP A 106 6.91 16.46 27.97
N ARG A 107 7.15 15.30 27.34
CA ARG A 107 7.80 15.14 26.06
C ARG A 107 7.37 13.85 25.38
N GLY A 108 7.40 13.84 24.05
CA GLY A 108 7.06 12.67 23.24
C GLY A 108 7.55 12.78 21.81
N PHE A 109 7.40 11.70 21.05
CA PHE A 109 7.72 11.71 19.62
C PHE A 109 6.55 12.25 18.80
N MET A 110 6.89 13.03 17.78
CA MET A 110 5.98 13.46 16.73
C MET A 110 6.60 13.14 15.36
N LEU A 111 5.81 12.63 14.44
CA LEU A 111 6.23 12.42 13.04
C LEU A 111 5.58 13.46 12.14
N ARG A 112 6.40 14.26 11.45
CA ARG A 112 6.00 15.11 10.33
C ARG A 112 6.14 14.31 9.04
N ILE A 113 5.11 14.32 8.22
CA ILE A 113 5.15 13.84 6.84
C ILE A 113 4.77 15.03 5.96
N SER A 114 5.62 15.37 5.00
CA SER A 114 5.42 16.52 4.14
C SER A 114 5.56 16.13 2.69
N ASP A 115 4.64 16.61 1.85
CA ASP A 115 4.75 16.47 0.40
C ASP A 115 5.09 17.82 -0.28
N TYR A 116 5.72 17.69 -1.44
CA TYR A 116 6.13 18.78 -2.33
C TYR A 116 5.98 18.33 -3.78
N ASN A 117 5.94 19.28 -4.71
CA ASN A 117 5.55 19.07 -6.11
C ASN A 117 4.15 18.44 -6.24
N THR A 118 3.27 18.77 -5.31
CA THR A 118 1.84 18.39 -5.32
C THR A 118 0.96 19.64 -5.46
N THR A 119 -0.34 19.43 -5.63
CA THR A 119 -1.34 20.50 -5.73
C THR A 119 -1.70 21.13 -4.38
N GLY A 120 -1.31 20.50 -3.26
CA GLY A 120 -1.89 20.79 -1.94
C GLY A 120 -3.38 20.42 -1.87
N LEU A 121 -4.04 20.78 -0.76
CA LEU A 121 -5.47 20.51 -0.57
C LEU A 121 -6.29 21.78 -0.90
N ALA A 122 -7.12 21.67 -1.93
CA ALA A 122 -8.00 22.75 -2.36
C ALA A 122 -9.21 22.95 -1.43
N ASP A 123 -9.79 24.15 -1.51
CA ASP A 123 -11.05 24.56 -0.91
C ASP A 123 -11.15 24.34 0.61
N PRO A 124 -10.16 24.81 1.41
CA PRO A 124 -10.16 24.61 2.87
C PRO A 124 -11.21 25.42 3.63
N TYR A 125 -11.69 26.52 3.04
CA TYR A 125 -12.70 27.40 3.63
C TYR A 125 -14.01 27.27 2.86
N GLY A 126 -15.11 27.01 3.58
CA GLY A 126 -16.46 27.03 3.01
C GLY A 126 -16.98 28.44 2.77
N ASN A 127 -18.04 28.57 1.98
CA ASN A 127 -18.72 29.85 1.78
C ASN A 127 -19.51 30.23 3.07
N PRO A 128 -19.22 31.37 3.72
CA PRO A 128 -19.94 31.80 4.92
C PRO A 128 -21.45 31.99 4.70
N ASP A 129 -21.84 32.45 3.51
CA ASP A 129 -23.23 32.72 3.14
C ASP A 129 -23.97 31.45 2.69
N ALA A 130 -23.24 30.37 2.44
CA ALA A 130 -23.77 29.08 1.99
C ALA A 130 -22.99 27.92 2.64
N PRO A 131 -23.12 27.69 3.96
CA PRO A 131 -22.28 26.76 4.72
C PRO A 131 -22.40 25.29 4.30
N PHE A 132 -23.46 24.95 3.57
CA PHE A 132 -23.67 23.60 3.00
C PHE A 132 -23.21 23.48 1.53
N SER A 133 -22.68 24.56 0.95
CA SER A 133 -22.07 24.56 -0.37
C SER A 133 -20.55 24.42 -0.21
N PHE A 134 -20.08 23.18 -0.19
CA PHE A 134 -18.65 22.85 -0.13
C PHE A 134 -18.30 21.72 -1.09
N ASN A 135 -17.05 21.70 -1.53
CA ASN A 135 -16.53 20.66 -2.41
C ASN A 135 -16.32 19.35 -1.64
N PHE A 136 -16.69 18.20 -2.21
CA PHE A 136 -16.47 16.89 -1.61
C PHE A 136 -15.04 16.36 -1.78
N ASP A 137 -14.20 17.09 -2.51
CA ASP A 137 -12.78 16.83 -2.71
C ASP A 137 -11.88 17.68 -1.79
N GLY A 138 -10.56 17.59 -2.01
CA GLY A 138 -9.57 18.47 -1.38
C GLY A 138 -9.55 18.37 0.15
N TRP A 139 -9.53 19.52 0.82
CA TRP A 139 -9.47 19.62 2.28
C TRP A 139 -10.67 18.96 2.96
N ASN A 140 -11.87 19.17 2.42
CA ASN A 140 -13.11 18.64 2.99
C ASN A 140 -13.18 17.12 2.89
N ALA A 141 -12.64 16.54 1.81
CA ALA A 141 -12.48 15.10 1.71
C ALA A 141 -11.67 14.57 2.90
N LEU A 142 -10.57 15.22 3.27
CA LEU A 142 -9.73 14.75 4.38
C LEU A 142 -10.39 14.93 5.75
N ILE A 143 -11.03 16.08 5.98
CA ILE A 143 -11.45 16.52 7.31
C ILE A 143 -12.92 16.27 7.62
N LYS A 144 -13.82 16.62 6.70
CA LYS A 144 -15.27 16.70 6.96
C LYS A 144 -16.02 15.43 6.56
N ILE A 145 -15.45 14.64 5.64
CA ILE A 145 -16.14 13.50 5.02
C ILE A 145 -15.58 12.19 5.57
N ASP A 146 -16.43 11.44 6.27
CA ASP A 146 -16.17 10.07 6.73
C ASP A 146 -16.98 9.09 5.86
N GLY A 147 -16.32 8.06 5.32
CA GLY A 147 -16.86 7.26 4.21
C GLY A 147 -16.75 8.00 2.87
N GLY A 148 -16.13 7.39 1.86
CA GLY A 148 -15.75 8.08 0.62
C GLY A 148 -16.93 8.76 -0.10
N ALA A 149 -16.79 10.05 -0.38
CA ALA A 149 -17.48 10.69 -1.50
C ALA A 149 -16.66 10.39 -2.76
N ASN A 150 -17.33 10.13 -3.89
CA ASN A 150 -16.71 9.78 -5.17
C ASN A 150 -15.57 10.73 -5.54
N LYS A 151 -14.33 10.34 -5.26
CA LYS A 151 -13.15 10.95 -5.89
C LYS A 151 -13.25 10.61 -7.38
N GLY A 152 -13.22 11.61 -8.26
CA GLY A 152 -13.42 11.45 -9.69
C GLY A 152 -12.54 10.39 -10.37
N ASP A 153 -12.85 10.11 -11.64
CA ASP A 153 -12.43 8.93 -12.41
C ASP A 153 -10.92 8.61 -12.50
N ASP A 154 -10.00 9.44 -11.97
CA ASP A 154 -8.54 9.22 -12.01
C ASP A 154 -7.83 9.19 -10.63
N LYS A 155 -8.50 9.42 -9.49
CA LYS A 155 -7.85 9.48 -8.15
C LYS A 155 -8.15 8.25 -7.26
N ALA A 156 -7.14 7.68 -6.58
CA ALA A 156 -7.31 6.48 -5.76
C ALA A 156 -7.82 6.78 -4.34
N GLY A 157 -8.40 5.76 -3.69
CA GLY A 157 -8.92 5.83 -2.31
C GLY A 157 -10.43 6.08 -2.19
N ALA A 158 -11.24 5.39 -3.00
CA ALA A 158 -12.70 5.54 -3.04
C ALA A 158 -13.41 5.22 -1.70
N PHE A 159 -12.80 4.45 -0.81
CA PHE A 159 -13.41 4.05 0.47
C PHE A 159 -13.07 4.96 1.65
N GLY A 160 -12.12 5.89 1.50
CA GLY A 160 -11.73 6.84 2.55
C GLY A 160 -11.01 6.22 3.77
N ILE A 161 -10.69 4.93 3.73
CA ILE A 161 -10.08 4.18 4.85
C ILE A 161 -8.65 4.67 5.14
N GLY A 162 -7.87 4.99 4.10
CA GLY A 162 -6.48 5.48 4.21
C GLY A 162 -6.29 6.68 5.14
N LYS A 163 -7.33 7.52 5.31
CA LYS A 163 -7.31 8.68 6.23
C LYS A 163 -7.13 8.29 7.70
N SER A 164 -7.38 7.02 8.03
CA SER A 164 -7.24 6.49 9.38
C SER A 164 -5.81 6.03 9.71
N ALA A 165 -4.93 5.85 8.71
CA ALA A 165 -3.55 5.39 8.92
C ALA A 165 -2.72 6.29 9.85
N PRO A 166 -2.80 7.63 9.81
CA PRO A 166 -2.13 8.49 10.80
C PRO A 166 -2.59 8.23 12.23
N PHE A 167 -3.88 7.96 12.44
CA PHE A 167 -4.45 7.75 13.78
C PHE A 167 -4.03 6.41 14.39
N SER A 168 -3.83 5.35 13.59
CA SER A 168 -3.32 4.07 14.10
C SER A 168 -1.90 4.21 14.67
N ASN A 169 -1.11 5.17 14.16
CA ASN A 169 0.25 5.46 14.57
C ASN A 169 0.39 6.40 15.79
N SER A 170 -0.71 6.87 16.39
CA SER A 170 -0.70 7.78 17.54
C SER A 170 -1.29 7.13 18.80
N TYR A 171 -0.58 7.18 19.93
CA TYR A 171 -1.05 6.66 21.22
C TYR A 171 -2.37 7.27 21.67
N TYR A 172 -2.60 8.54 21.34
CA TYR A 172 -3.77 9.31 21.73
C TYR A 172 -4.51 9.90 20.53
N ARG A 173 -4.32 9.31 19.33
CA ARG A 173 -5.06 9.60 18.09
C ARG A 173 -5.18 11.10 17.78
N LEU A 174 -4.07 11.84 17.92
CA LEU A 174 -3.99 13.28 17.70
C LEU A 174 -3.14 13.60 16.47
N ILE A 175 -3.77 14.16 15.45
CA ILE A 175 -3.17 14.46 14.15
C ILE A 175 -3.41 15.92 13.81
N PHE A 176 -2.45 16.61 13.22
CA PHE A 176 -2.68 17.92 12.60
C PHE A 176 -2.38 17.84 11.11
N TYR A 177 -3.18 18.55 10.34
CA TYR A 177 -2.98 18.73 8.91
C TYR A 177 -2.71 20.19 8.63
N ARG A 178 -1.78 20.46 7.71
CA ARG A 178 -1.52 21.80 7.18
C ARG A 178 -1.41 21.72 5.67
N THR A 179 -1.93 22.70 4.96
CA THR A 179 -1.74 22.80 3.51
C THR A 179 -1.37 24.22 3.10
N PHE A 180 -0.59 24.31 2.03
CA PHE A 180 -0.43 25.51 1.22
C PHE A 180 -0.70 25.08 -0.22
N ASN A 181 -1.81 25.54 -0.82
CA ASN A 181 -2.30 24.98 -2.09
C ASN A 181 -1.96 25.87 -3.30
N GLN A 182 -2.32 25.42 -4.51
CA GLN A 182 -2.09 26.16 -5.76
C GLN A 182 -2.80 27.52 -5.86
N LYS A 183 -3.85 27.76 -5.06
CA LYS A 183 -4.49 29.08 -4.94
C LYS A 183 -3.79 29.97 -3.90
N HIS A 184 -2.66 29.51 -3.36
CA HIS A 184 -1.92 30.14 -2.27
C HIS A 184 -2.71 30.30 -0.97
N GLU A 185 -3.74 29.47 -0.77
CA GLU A 185 -4.48 29.42 0.48
C GLU A 185 -3.71 28.57 1.49
N ARG A 186 -3.68 29.04 2.74
CA ARG A 186 -3.10 28.32 3.87
C ARG A 186 -4.21 27.87 4.78
N ALA A 187 -4.16 26.61 5.21
CA ALA A 187 -5.11 26.07 6.17
C ALA A 187 -4.45 25.04 7.06
N THR A 188 -4.80 25.08 8.34
CA THR A 188 -4.25 24.25 9.40
C THR A 188 -5.35 23.84 10.35
N GLN A 189 -5.42 22.55 10.71
CA GLN A 189 -6.40 22.04 11.66
C GLN A 189 -5.92 20.77 12.36
N GLY A 190 -6.19 20.67 13.66
CA GLY A 190 -6.02 19.44 14.43
C GLY A 190 -7.28 18.59 14.40
N ILE A 191 -7.10 17.28 14.32
CA ILE A 191 -8.16 16.27 14.33
C ILE A 191 -7.84 15.21 15.35
N SER A 192 -8.87 14.82 16.09
CA SER A 192 -8.82 13.72 17.03
C SER A 192 -9.95 12.74 16.75
N ARG A 193 -9.63 11.43 16.75
CA ARG A 193 -10.62 10.34 16.60
C ARG A 193 -10.62 9.46 17.85
N LEU A 194 -11.34 9.87 18.89
CA LEU A 194 -11.46 9.16 20.16
C LEU A 194 -12.77 8.34 20.22
N MET A 195 -13.45 8.42 21.36
CA MET A 195 -14.73 7.80 21.66
C MET A 195 -15.67 8.87 22.18
N SER A 196 -16.96 8.62 22.04
CA SER A 196 -17.99 9.45 22.64
C SER A 196 -17.81 9.53 24.16
N TYR A 197 -17.99 10.73 24.71
CA TYR A 197 -17.98 10.99 26.14
C TYR A 197 -18.97 12.12 26.47
N PRO A 198 -19.49 12.21 27.71
CA PRO A 198 -20.38 13.29 28.11
C PRO A 198 -19.63 14.60 28.21
N ASP A 199 -20.14 15.65 27.58
CA ASP A 199 -19.68 17.02 27.73
C ASP A 199 -20.87 17.94 28.02
N GLY A 200 -20.98 18.41 29.26
CA GLY A 200 -22.20 19.04 29.76
C GLY A 200 -23.37 18.06 29.74
N THR A 201 -24.45 18.43 29.06
CA THR A 201 -25.67 17.62 28.94
C THR A 201 -25.71 16.74 27.70
N ALA A 202 -24.69 16.81 26.83
CA ALA A 202 -24.67 16.12 25.55
C ALA A 202 -23.59 15.03 25.51
N MET A 203 -23.83 13.99 24.71
CA MET A 203 -22.78 13.05 24.30
C MET A 203 -22.03 13.62 23.10
N THR A 204 -20.70 13.50 23.09
CA THR A 204 -19.89 13.90 21.93
C THR A 204 -19.90 12.83 20.84
N SER A 205 -19.61 13.23 19.60
CA SER A 205 -19.41 12.33 18.45
C SER A 205 -18.14 11.47 18.56
N GLY A 206 -17.24 11.79 19.49
CA GLY A 206 -15.93 11.18 19.62
C GLY A 206 -14.88 11.71 18.63
N ILE A 207 -15.26 12.63 17.74
CA ILE A 207 -14.33 13.33 16.84
C ILE A 207 -14.13 14.76 17.35
N GLY A 208 -12.88 15.17 17.49
CA GLY A 208 -12.50 16.51 17.91
C GLY A 208 -11.83 17.29 16.79
N TYR A 209 -12.06 18.59 16.76
CA TYR A 209 -11.46 19.54 15.83
C TYR A 209 -10.76 20.65 16.60
N TYR A 210 -9.49 20.89 16.31
CA TYR A 210 -8.72 22.02 16.85
C TYR A 210 -8.52 23.07 15.76
N GLY A 211 -9.08 24.25 15.96
CA GLY A 211 -9.14 25.28 14.93
C GLY A 211 -10.12 26.38 15.34
N ASN A 212 -10.82 26.93 14.36
CA ASN A 212 -11.95 27.81 14.63
C ASN A 212 -13.15 26.97 15.11
N PRO A 213 -13.62 27.13 16.36
CA PRO A 213 -14.76 26.35 16.87
C PRO A 213 -16.06 26.65 16.12
N GLU A 214 -16.18 27.83 15.50
CA GLU A 214 -17.31 28.15 14.64
C GLU A 214 -17.24 27.33 13.35
N GLY A 215 -18.19 26.40 13.19
CA GLY A 215 -18.24 25.47 12.06
C GLY A 215 -17.14 24.40 12.06
N ASN A 216 -16.33 24.30 13.12
CA ASN A 216 -15.13 23.45 13.17
C ASN A 216 -14.22 23.70 11.95
N ASN A 217 -13.95 24.96 11.64
CA ASN A 217 -13.20 25.35 10.45
C ASN A 217 -11.69 25.37 10.72
N PRO A 218 -10.86 25.20 9.68
CA PRO A 218 -9.42 25.39 9.82
C PRO A 218 -9.08 26.85 10.13
N VAL A 219 -7.84 27.07 10.53
CA VAL A 219 -7.24 28.40 10.70
C VAL A 219 -6.06 28.53 9.75
N GLU A 220 -5.67 29.76 9.42
CA GLU A 220 -4.55 29.98 8.50
C GLU A 220 -3.23 29.44 9.07
N PHE A 221 -3.04 29.57 10.39
CA PHE A 221 -1.76 29.36 11.06
C PHE A 221 -1.92 28.80 12.48
N ILE A 222 -1.03 27.87 12.86
CA ILE A 222 -0.84 27.40 14.25
C ILE A 222 0.64 27.56 14.60
N PRO A 223 1.01 28.44 15.56
CA PRO A 223 2.40 28.79 15.86
C PRO A 223 3.32 27.60 16.14
N GLU A 224 2.82 26.61 16.88
CA GLU A 224 3.61 25.45 17.30
C GLU A 224 4.04 24.58 16.11
N LEU A 225 3.20 24.48 15.06
CA LEU A 225 3.54 23.71 13.86
C LEU A 225 4.56 24.43 12.98
N ASP A 226 4.43 25.74 12.85
CA ASP A 226 5.34 26.56 12.05
C ASP A 226 6.71 26.74 12.72
N ALA A 227 6.76 26.69 14.05
CA ALA A 227 8.01 26.62 14.81
C ALA A 227 8.77 25.30 14.57
N LEU A 228 8.07 24.20 14.25
CA LEU A 228 8.69 22.92 13.93
C LEU A 228 9.17 22.88 12.48
N ASN A 229 8.33 23.34 11.55
CA ASN A 229 8.66 23.41 10.14
C ASN A 229 7.85 24.54 9.49
N ASN A 230 8.50 25.57 8.97
CA ASN A 230 7.81 26.63 8.23
C ASN A 230 7.57 26.20 6.77
N ARG A 231 6.30 26.04 6.37
CA ARG A 231 5.97 25.68 4.98
C ARG A 231 5.93 26.92 4.09
N THR A 232 6.88 27.01 3.18
CA THR A 232 6.98 28.06 2.15
C THR A 232 6.57 27.58 0.76
N GLU A 233 6.53 26.27 0.53
CA GLU A 233 6.25 25.64 -0.77
C GLU A 233 4.90 24.92 -0.79
N ILE A 234 4.29 24.84 -1.98
CA ILE A 234 2.99 24.21 -2.19
C ILE A 234 3.06 22.73 -1.80
N GLY A 235 2.05 22.28 -1.06
CA GLY A 235 1.88 20.90 -0.62
C GLY A 235 1.14 20.80 0.71
N THR A 236 1.28 19.64 1.34
CA THR A 236 0.53 19.24 2.54
C THR A 236 1.44 18.61 3.57
N ASP A 237 1.18 18.90 4.84
CA ASP A 237 1.83 18.29 5.99
C ASP A 237 0.83 17.49 6.82
N VAL A 238 1.32 16.38 7.38
CA VAL A 238 0.66 15.56 8.40
C VAL A 238 1.57 15.52 9.62
N PHE A 239 1.08 15.93 10.78
CA PHE A 239 1.78 15.88 12.06
C PHE A 239 1.11 14.86 12.96
N ILE A 240 1.83 13.81 13.33
CA ILE A 240 1.32 12.70 14.13
C ILE A 240 1.93 12.80 15.52
N TYR A 241 1.18 13.35 16.46
CA TYR A 241 1.63 13.49 17.84
C TYR A 241 1.45 12.20 18.63
N GLY A 242 2.39 11.91 19.53
CA GLY A 242 2.36 10.69 20.34
C GLY A 242 2.63 9.45 19.48
N LEU A 243 3.61 9.55 18.59
CA LEU A 243 3.97 8.50 17.66
C LEU A 243 4.28 7.19 18.43
N LYS A 244 3.65 6.09 18.04
CA LYS A 244 3.83 4.75 18.63
C LYS A 244 5.13 4.04 18.22
N ALA A 245 5.95 4.68 17.41
CA ALA A 245 7.01 4.01 16.69
C ALA A 245 8.19 3.65 17.58
N ALA A 246 8.70 2.44 17.35
CA ALA A 246 9.89 1.90 17.99
C ALA A 246 11.17 2.61 17.49
N SER A 247 12.33 2.17 17.97
CA SER A 247 13.63 2.75 17.62
C SER A 247 13.97 2.66 16.13
N ASP A 248 13.43 1.66 15.44
CA ASP A 248 13.69 1.20 14.06
C ASP A 248 12.64 1.66 13.03
N TRP A 249 11.82 2.65 13.39
CA TRP A 249 10.77 3.19 12.52
C TRP A 249 11.26 3.61 11.12
N ASP A 250 12.50 4.07 11.00
CA ASP A 250 13.09 4.50 9.73
C ASP A 250 13.39 3.31 8.82
N ALA A 251 13.82 2.18 9.39
CA ALA A 251 14.01 0.92 8.68
C ALA A 251 12.68 0.33 8.22
N GLU A 252 11.66 0.30 9.09
CA GLU A 252 10.31 -0.18 8.73
C GLU A 252 9.71 0.65 7.58
N ILE A 253 9.78 1.98 7.66
CA ILE A 253 9.31 2.86 6.59
C ILE A 253 10.15 2.65 5.33
N THR A 254 11.48 2.53 5.42
CA THR A 254 12.34 2.26 4.26
C THR A 254 11.90 0.98 3.54
N THR A 255 11.75 -0.13 4.27
CA THR A 255 11.31 -1.41 3.69
C THR A 255 9.94 -1.27 3.02
N ALA A 256 8.98 -0.63 3.69
CA ALA A 256 7.66 -0.38 3.13
C ALA A 256 7.70 0.47 1.86
N LEU A 257 8.53 1.52 1.82
CA LEU A 257 8.68 2.38 0.64
C LEU A 257 9.28 1.61 -0.53
N LEU A 258 10.34 0.85 -0.30
CA LEU A 258 10.99 0.03 -1.33
C LEU A 258 10.01 -1.02 -1.88
N GLU A 259 9.26 -1.69 -1.02
CA GLU A 259 8.31 -2.73 -1.44
C GLU A 259 7.14 -2.17 -2.25
N ASN A 260 6.67 -0.97 -1.91
CA ASN A 260 5.47 -0.40 -2.51
C ASN A 260 5.75 0.54 -3.70
N PHE A 261 6.93 1.16 -3.76
CA PHE A 261 7.25 2.22 -4.73
C PHE A 261 8.56 2.01 -5.48
N LEU A 262 9.07 0.77 -5.54
CA LEU A 262 10.27 0.41 -6.31
C LEU A 262 10.27 1.05 -7.72
N MET A 263 9.17 0.89 -8.46
CA MET A 263 9.04 1.43 -9.81
C MET A 263 8.98 2.96 -9.82
N SER A 264 8.30 3.59 -8.86
CA SER A 264 8.23 5.04 -8.75
C SER A 264 9.62 5.65 -8.48
N PHE A 265 10.43 5.02 -7.62
CA PHE A 265 11.82 5.43 -7.38
C PHE A 265 12.68 5.22 -8.62
N TYR A 266 12.59 4.04 -9.23
CA TYR A 266 13.38 3.68 -10.42
C TYR A 266 13.11 4.65 -11.59
N ASN A 267 11.84 5.01 -11.81
CA ASN A 267 11.43 5.95 -12.86
C ASN A 267 11.64 7.42 -12.50
N GLY A 268 12.18 7.74 -11.32
CA GLY A 268 12.39 9.12 -10.86
C GLY A 268 11.10 9.90 -10.53
N GLN A 269 9.97 9.21 -10.39
CA GLN A 269 8.66 9.81 -10.11
C GLN A 269 8.48 10.16 -8.64
N LEU A 270 9.14 9.42 -7.74
CA LEU A 270 9.07 9.62 -6.29
C LEU A 270 10.49 9.76 -5.73
N ARG A 271 10.67 10.72 -4.82
CA ARG A 271 11.83 10.86 -3.95
C ARG A 271 11.34 10.95 -2.52
N VAL A 272 12.03 10.28 -1.59
CA VAL A 272 11.64 10.31 -0.18
C VAL A 272 12.86 10.60 0.68
N LYS A 273 12.78 11.63 1.53
CA LYS A 273 13.77 11.87 2.59
C LYS A 273 13.26 11.33 3.92
N LEU A 274 14.05 10.46 4.54
CA LEU A 274 13.83 9.94 5.89
C LEU A 274 14.92 10.51 6.79
N GLN A 275 14.57 11.42 7.70
CA GLN A 275 15.54 12.11 8.58
C GLN A 275 16.76 12.66 7.81
N GLY A 276 16.50 13.35 6.69
CA GLY A 276 17.54 13.92 5.83
C GLY A 276 18.24 12.95 4.88
N ARG A 277 18.02 11.63 4.98
CA ARG A 277 18.57 10.65 4.04
C ARG A 277 17.60 10.38 2.89
N GLU A 278 18.05 10.52 1.65
CA GLU A 278 17.15 10.47 0.48
C GLU A 278 17.20 9.13 -0.27
N ILE A 279 16.02 8.53 -0.46
CA ILE A 279 15.76 7.45 -1.40
C ILE A 279 15.26 8.06 -2.70
N ASN A 280 16.03 7.87 -3.78
CA ASN A 280 15.70 8.31 -5.13
C ASN A 280 16.31 7.33 -6.15
N ALA A 281 16.14 7.59 -7.45
CA ALA A 281 16.65 6.73 -8.52
C ALA A 281 18.16 6.41 -8.38
N ASN A 282 18.97 7.38 -7.94
CA ASN A 282 20.42 7.23 -7.82
C ASN A 282 20.83 6.45 -6.56
N THR A 283 20.10 6.60 -5.46
CA THR A 283 20.41 5.93 -4.19
C THR A 283 19.70 4.58 -4.03
N LEU A 284 18.69 4.29 -4.87
CA LEU A 284 17.82 3.11 -4.80
C LEU A 284 18.60 1.80 -4.63
N GLY A 285 19.67 1.61 -5.42
CA GLY A 285 20.45 0.38 -5.37
C GLY A 285 21.09 0.12 -4.00
N SER A 286 21.62 1.16 -3.36
CA SER A 286 22.24 1.04 -2.04
C SER A 286 21.22 0.69 -0.96
N TYR A 287 20.03 1.29 -1.02
CA TYR A 287 18.93 1.00 -0.10
C TYR A 287 18.37 -0.40 -0.30
N MET A 288 18.18 -0.81 -1.56
CA MET A 288 17.72 -2.15 -1.90
C MET A 288 18.68 -3.23 -1.41
N LEU A 289 19.98 -3.07 -1.67
CA LEU A 289 20.99 -4.04 -1.25
C LEU A 289 21.05 -4.14 0.28
N ARG A 290 21.03 -2.99 0.98
CA ARG A 290 21.02 -2.97 2.45
C ARG A 290 19.78 -3.66 3.02
N ALA A 291 18.58 -3.29 2.54
CA ALA A 291 17.34 -3.89 2.99
C ALA A 291 17.31 -5.41 2.71
N HIS A 292 17.86 -5.85 1.57
CA HIS A 292 17.97 -7.26 1.26
C HIS A 292 18.93 -8.03 2.14
N ASN A 293 20.08 -7.45 2.49
CA ASN A 293 21.04 -8.09 3.38
C ASN A 293 20.50 -8.18 4.82
N GLU A 294 19.78 -7.17 5.29
CA GLU A 294 19.21 -7.13 6.64
C GLU A 294 17.96 -8.01 6.76
N HIS A 295 17.10 -8.03 5.73
CA HIS A 295 15.78 -8.69 5.75
C HIS A 295 15.54 -9.52 4.47
N ALA A 296 16.45 -10.46 4.17
CA ALA A 296 16.45 -11.20 2.92
C ALA A 296 15.14 -11.94 2.61
N GLY A 297 14.48 -12.49 3.64
CA GLY A 297 13.22 -13.22 3.49
C GLY A 297 12.06 -12.33 3.04
N GLU A 298 11.91 -11.16 3.68
CA GLU A 298 10.81 -10.21 3.43
C GLU A 298 10.98 -9.46 2.11
N THR A 299 12.23 -9.13 1.76
CA THR A 299 12.55 -8.31 0.60
C THR A 299 12.88 -9.11 -0.66
N LYS A 300 12.94 -10.45 -0.58
CA LYS A 300 13.32 -11.37 -1.68
C LYS A 300 12.67 -10.99 -3.02
N GLY A 301 11.35 -10.83 -3.02
CA GLY A 301 10.62 -10.49 -4.23
C GLY A 301 10.98 -9.10 -4.77
N THR A 302 11.07 -8.10 -3.90
CA THR A 302 11.36 -6.71 -4.29
C THR A 302 12.79 -6.57 -4.80
N TYR A 303 13.74 -7.27 -4.19
CA TYR A 303 15.10 -7.36 -4.69
C TYR A 303 15.15 -8.04 -6.06
N GLY A 304 14.44 -9.15 -6.27
CA GLY A 304 14.31 -9.77 -7.58
C GLY A 304 13.77 -8.82 -8.65
N ASN A 305 12.75 -8.02 -8.33
CA ASN A 305 12.26 -6.99 -9.26
C ASN A 305 13.28 -5.88 -9.52
N TYR A 306 14.04 -5.47 -8.51
CA TYR A 306 15.13 -4.51 -8.68
C TYR A 306 16.19 -5.05 -9.65
N LEU A 307 16.55 -6.32 -9.53
CA LEU A 307 17.45 -6.98 -10.48
C LEU A 307 16.86 -7.03 -11.88
N ALA A 308 15.57 -7.36 -12.02
CA ALA A 308 14.89 -7.33 -13.32
C ALA A 308 14.89 -5.94 -13.97
N LEU A 309 14.97 -4.87 -13.18
CA LEU A 309 15.06 -3.50 -13.70
C LEU A 309 16.47 -3.10 -14.14
N THR A 310 17.50 -3.62 -13.47
CA THR A 310 18.87 -3.11 -13.56
C THR A 310 19.83 -4.02 -14.31
N ARG A 311 19.56 -5.32 -14.37
CA ARG A 311 20.37 -6.28 -15.15
C ARG A 311 19.98 -6.25 -16.63
N THR A 312 20.95 -6.61 -17.47
CA THR A 312 20.75 -6.85 -18.90
C THR A 312 20.68 -8.33 -19.23
N GLU A 313 21.47 -9.14 -18.54
CA GLU A 313 21.53 -10.60 -18.73
C GLU A 313 20.34 -11.29 -18.07
N GLY A 314 19.74 -12.27 -18.76
CA GLY A 314 18.58 -13.01 -18.28
C GLY A 314 17.28 -12.20 -18.22
N VAL A 315 17.29 -10.96 -18.74
CA VAL A 315 16.12 -10.06 -18.74
C VAL A 315 15.47 -10.03 -20.12
N TYR A 316 14.16 -10.30 -20.15
CA TYR A 316 13.33 -10.35 -21.35
C TYR A 316 12.17 -9.36 -21.22
N SER A 317 11.87 -8.62 -22.29
CA SER A 317 10.79 -7.64 -22.31
C SER A 317 9.79 -7.92 -23.42
N TYR A 318 8.51 -7.82 -23.11
CA TYR A 318 7.39 -8.08 -24.00
C TYR A 318 6.37 -6.96 -23.91
N SER A 319 5.73 -6.65 -25.04
CA SER A 319 4.71 -5.62 -25.13
C SER A 319 3.51 -6.14 -25.92
N ARG A 320 2.30 -5.84 -25.46
CA ARG A 320 1.05 -6.29 -26.10
C ARG A 320 -0.05 -5.23 -25.96
N ASP A 321 -0.68 -4.86 -27.08
CA ASP A 321 -1.94 -4.13 -27.04
C ASP A 321 -3.03 -4.99 -26.39
N PHE A 322 -3.79 -4.39 -25.47
CA PHE A 322 -4.81 -5.08 -24.72
C PHE A 322 -6.19 -4.47 -24.99
N HIS A 323 -6.90 -5.07 -25.95
CA HIS A 323 -8.26 -4.70 -26.35
C HIS A 323 -8.42 -3.22 -26.75
N GLY A 324 -7.36 -2.58 -27.26
CA GLY A 324 -7.36 -1.14 -27.58
C GLY A 324 -7.50 -0.21 -26.36
N LEU A 325 -7.42 -0.74 -25.13
CA LEU A 325 -7.48 0.04 -23.88
C LEU A 325 -6.12 0.64 -23.49
N GLY A 326 -5.04 0.08 -24.04
CA GLY A 326 -3.67 0.41 -23.72
C GLY A 326 -2.73 -0.75 -23.97
N THR A 327 -1.52 -0.64 -23.42
CA THR A 327 -0.43 -1.59 -23.64
C THR A 327 -0.02 -2.23 -22.32
N LEU A 328 0.15 -3.55 -22.34
CA LEU A 328 0.78 -4.30 -21.28
C LEU A 328 2.29 -4.38 -21.57
N GLU A 329 3.12 -3.94 -20.63
CA GLU A 329 4.57 -4.08 -20.70
C GLU A 329 5.03 -5.06 -19.63
N LEU A 330 5.54 -6.21 -20.07
CA LEU A 330 6.03 -7.27 -19.19
C LEU A 330 7.55 -7.33 -19.27
N ARG A 331 8.23 -7.24 -18.13
CA ARG A 331 9.66 -7.50 -17.98
C ARG A 331 9.86 -8.71 -17.09
N LEU A 332 10.66 -9.67 -17.53
CA LEU A 332 10.95 -10.91 -16.79
C LEU A 332 12.46 -11.04 -16.60
N LEU A 333 12.89 -11.42 -15.42
CA LEU A 333 14.23 -11.94 -15.14
C LEU A 333 14.12 -13.44 -14.91
N VAL A 334 14.90 -14.22 -15.68
CA VAL A 334 15.08 -15.66 -15.48
C VAL A 334 16.52 -15.87 -15.05
N ASP A 335 16.70 -16.44 -13.85
CA ASP A 335 18.02 -16.72 -13.31
C ASP A 335 17.96 -17.98 -12.41
N PRO A 336 18.57 -19.11 -12.83
CA PRO A 336 18.62 -20.34 -12.05
C PRO A 336 19.39 -20.24 -10.73
N ASN A 337 20.33 -19.31 -10.63
CA ASN A 337 21.23 -19.18 -9.48
C ASN A 337 20.72 -18.19 -8.44
N GLU A 338 19.86 -17.25 -8.86
CA GLU A 338 19.30 -16.25 -7.96
C GLU A 338 18.08 -16.79 -7.18
N LYS A 339 17.99 -16.46 -5.90
CA LYS A 339 16.83 -16.83 -5.09
C LYS A 339 15.68 -15.86 -5.39
N ILE A 340 14.95 -16.10 -6.47
CA ILE A 340 13.78 -15.31 -6.89
C ILE A 340 12.43 -15.94 -6.48
N ASP A 341 11.37 -15.13 -6.48
CA ASP A 341 10.08 -15.46 -5.86
C ASP A 341 9.05 -16.13 -6.79
N ARG A 342 9.35 -16.26 -8.09
CA ARG A 342 8.45 -16.84 -9.11
C ARG A 342 7.10 -16.11 -9.20
N LYS A 343 7.15 -14.79 -9.05
CA LYS A 343 5.97 -13.92 -9.15
C LYS A 343 6.20 -12.77 -10.11
N VAL A 344 5.10 -12.23 -10.63
CA VAL A 344 5.10 -10.99 -11.41
C VAL A 344 4.48 -9.87 -10.56
N LEU A 345 5.27 -8.84 -10.29
CA LEU A 345 4.86 -7.60 -9.67
C LEU A 345 3.96 -6.83 -10.65
N ILE A 346 2.71 -6.59 -10.26
CA ILE A 346 1.77 -5.77 -11.02
C ILE A 346 1.85 -4.34 -10.49
N VAL A 347 2.10 -3.38 -11.38
CA VAL A 347 2.18 -1.96 -11.02
C VAL A 347 1.22 -1.09 -11.83
N ARG A 348 0.73 -0.02 -11.20
CA ARG A 348 -0.12 1.01 -11.85
C ARG A 348 0.72 2.13 -12.47
N LYS A 349 0.08 3.02 -13.24
CA LYS A 349 0.69 4.19 -13.92
C LYS A 349 1.72 4.99 -13.09
N ALA A 350 1.48 5.16 -11.78
CA ALA A 350 2.37 5.91 -10.89
C ALA A 350 3.51 5.09 -10.26
N GLY A 351 3.74 3.84 -10.71
CA GLY A 351 4.80 2.96 -10.20
C GLY A 351 4.51 2.30 -8.84
N MET A 352 3.30 2.45 -8.31
CA MET A 352 2.90 1.80 -7.06
C MET A 352 2.61 0.31 -7.29
N LYS A 353 3.11 -0.54 -6.38
CA LYS A 353 2.74 -1.96 -6.28
C LYS A 353 1.25 -2.09 -6.00
N LEU A 354 0.55 -2.81 -6.89
CA LEU A 354 -0.74 -3.39 -6.56
C LEU A 354 -0.50 -4.70 -5.81
N PHE A 355 -0.01 -5.73 -6.49
CA PHE A 355 0.25 -7.03 -5.89
C PHE A 355 1.28 -7.84 -6.68
N ARG A 356 1.65 -9.00 -6.14
CA ARG A 356 2.52 -9.97 -6.80
C ARG A 356 1.70 -11.17 -7.25
N LEU A 357 1.52 -11.32 -8.55
CA LEU A 357 0.84 -12.45 -9.16
C LEU A 357 1.72 -13.69 -9.08
N GLY A 358 1.26 -14.72 -8.35
CA GLY A 358 1.93 -16.02 -8.24
C GLY A 358 1.25 -17.14 -9.02
N ASN A 359 1.67 -18.38 -8.79
CA ASN A 359 1.12 -19.59 -9.44
C ASN A 359 1.18 -19.53 -10.98
N ILE A 360 2.31 -19.05 -11.50
CA ILE A 360 2.57 -18.92 -12.95
C ILE A 360 3.32 -20.15 -13.45
N SER A 361 4.52 -20.41 -12.91
CA SER A 361 5.31 -21.61 -13.20
C SER A 361 6.05 -22.09 -11.96
N LYS A 362 6.19 -23.42 -11.82
CA LYS A 362 7.00 -24.07 -10.77
C LYS A 362 8.36 -24.55 -11.30
N LEU A 363 8.51 -24.65 -12.61
CA LEU A 363 9.68 -25.25 -13.25
C LEU A 363 10.80 -24.21 -13.44
N VAL A 364 10.42 -22.96 -13.74
CA VAL A 364 11.37 -21.89 -14.02
C VAL A 364 11.57 -21.00 -12.79
N PRO A 365 12.81 -20.73 -12.37
CA PRO A 365 13.12 -19.62 -11.49
C PRO A 365 13.03 -18.31 -12.28
N PHE A 366 12.00 -17.52 -12.01
CA PHE A 366 11.82 -16.21 -12.62
C PHE A 366 11.30 -15.18 -11.60
N THR A 367 11.33 -13.91 -11.97
CA THR A 367 10.56 -12.83 -11.36
C THR A 367 10.22 -11.82 -12.44
N GLY A 368 9.14 -11.07 -12.29
CA GLY A 368 8.70 -10.16 -13.34
C GLY A 368 8.01 -8.92 -12.87
N ILE A 369 7.86 -7.95 -13.77
CA ILE A 369 7.14 -6.70 -13.58
C ILE A 369 6.18 -6.55 -14.75
N LEU A 370 4.89 -6.37 -14.47
CA LEU A 370 3.88 -6.00 -15.43
C LEU A 370 3.43 -4.57 -15.18
N GLU A 371 3.67 -3.70 -16.15
CA GLU A 371 3.18 -2.33 -16.16
C GLU A 371 1.95 -2.21 -17.07
N LEU A 372 0.89 -1.57 -16.56
CA LEU A 372 -0.29 -1.24 -17.33
C LEU A 372 -0.13 0.18 -17.88
N LYS A 373 0.14 0.33 -19.19
CA LYS A 373 0.27 1.63 -19.85
C LYS A 373 -1.04 2.01 -20.54
N GLY A 374 -1.55 3.20 -20.25
CA GLY A 374 -2.78 3.74 -20.86
C GLY A 374 -3.86 4.04 -19.84
N LYS A 375 -4.52 5.20 -19.98
CA LYS A 375 -5.55 5.67 -19.03
C LYS A 375 -6.73 4.70 -18.96
N ALA A 376 -7.31 4.33 -20.10
CA ALA A 376 -8.46 3.44 -20.16
C ALA A 376 -8.17 2.06 -19.56
N LEU A 377 -6.99 1.49 -19.83
CA LEU A 377 -6.53 0.24 -19.22
C LEU A 377 -6.45 0.33 -17.69
N ASN A 378 -5.79 1.37 -17.16
CA ASN A 378 -5.68 1.56 -15.72
C ASN A 378 -7.05 1.76 -15.07
N SER A 379 -7.93 2.59 -15.65
CA SER A 379 -9.28 2.83 -15.13
C SER A 379 -10.11 1.54 -15.11
N TYR A 380 -10.00 0.69 -16.15
CA TYR A 380 -10.70 -0.59 -16.21
C TYR A 380 -10.30 -1.50 -15.04
N PHE A 381 -9.00 -1.76 -14.89
CA PHE A 381 -8.50 -2.68 -13.85
C PHE A 381 -8.67 -2.12 -12.43
N ARG A 382 -8.67 -0.80 -12.26
CA ARG A 382 -8.89 -0.15 -10.96
C ARG A 382 -10.26 -0.49 -10.36
N THR A 383 -11.30 -0.62 -11.18
CA THR A 383 -12.64 -0.96 -10.67
C THR A 383 -12.72 -2.39 -10.11
N MET A 384 -11.73 -3.23 -10.38
CA MET A 384 -11.59 -4.55 -9.77
C MET A 384 -10.75 -4.54 -8.48
N GLU A 385 -10.07 -3.44 -8.14
CA GLU A 385 -9.17 -3.41 -6.98
C GLU A 385 -9.91 -3.60 -5.66
N THR A 386 -9.29 -4.36 -4.76
CA THR A 386 -9.71 -4.43 -3.36
C THR A 386 -9.49 -3.10 -2.66
N VAL A 387 -10.16 -2.92 -1.51
CA VAL A 387 -10.01 -1.72 -0.68
C VAL A 387 -8.57 -1.52 -0.18
N ALA A 388 -7.86 -2.62 0.07
CA ALA A 388 -6.46 -2.62 0.47
C ALA A 388 -5.49 -2.39 -0.72
N HIS A 389 -6.01 -2.29 -1.95
CA HIS A 389 -5.22 -2.12 -3.17
C HIS A 389 -4.16 -3.23 -3.37
N ASP A 390 -4.51 -4.47 -3.00
CA ASP A 390 -3.60 -5.62 -2.93
C ASP A 390 -4.06 -6.83 -3.77
N ASN A 391 -5.16 -6.70 -4.50
CA ASN A 391 -5.66 -7.74 -5.40
C ASN A 391 -6.67 -7.17 -6.42
N TRP A 392 -6.93 -7.92 -7.49
CA TRP A 392 -8.06 -7.70 -8.38
C TRP A 392 -9.16 -8.75 -8.15
N GLU A 393 -10.37 -8.28 -7.89
CA GLU A 393 -11.59 -9.06 -7.74
C GLU A 393 -12.56 -8.72 -8.89
N PRO A 394 -12.65 -9.56 -9.93
CA PRO A 394 -13.55 -9.32 -11.07
C PRO A 394 -15.01 -9.08 -10.69
N GLY A 395 -15.46 -9.62 -9.55
CA GLY A 395 -16.80 -9.40 -9.01
C GLY A 395 -17.14 -7.95 -8.65
N ARG A 396 -16.14 -7.08 -8.48
CA ARG A 396 -16.32 -5.65 -8.21
C ARG A 396 -16.60 -4.83 -9.47
N HIS A 397 -16.24 -5.35 -10.64
CA HIS A 397 -16.46 -4.67 -11.91
C HIS A 397 -17.96 -4.65 -12.26
N SER A 398 -18.42 -3.60 -12.95
CA SER A 398 -19.81 -3.50 -13.43
C SER A 398 -20.21 -4.62 -14.39
N ASN A 399 -19.22 -5.19 -15.09
CA ASN A 399 -19.31 -6.38 -15.93
C ASN A 399 -18.35 -7.49 -15.45
N PRO A 400 -18.73 -8.31 -14.45
CA PRO A 400 -17.83 -9.31 -13.85
C PRO A 400 -17.36 -10.41 -14.82
N LYS A 401 -18.17 -10.75 -15.83
CA LYS A 401 -17.85 -11.82 -16.78
C LYS A 401 -16.67 -11.40 -17.67
N GLN A 402 -16.76 -10.23 -18.28
CA GLN A 402 -15.68 -9.68 -19.11
C GLN A 402 -14.41 -9.44 -18.29
N ALA A 403 -14.56 -8.86 -17.09
CA ALA A 403 -13.47 -8.62 -16.15
C ALA A 403 -12.70 -9.91 -15.81
N LYS A 404 -13.42 -11.02 -15.59
CA LYS A 404 -12.82 -12.33 -15.36
C LYS A 404 -12.06 -12.82 -16.60
N THR A 405 -12.64 -12.70 -17.80
CA THR A 405 -11.98 -13.07 -19.04
C THR A 405 -10.68 -12.30 -19.25
N TYR A 406 -10.70 -10.98 -19.09
CA TYR A 406 -9.51 -10.14 -19.25
C TYR A 406 -8.43 -10.44 -18.20
N TYR A 407 -8.83 -10.70 -16.97
CA TYR A 407 -7.87 -11.07 -15.92
C TYR A 407 -7.19 -12.42 -16.20
N GLU A 408 -7.95 -13.43 -16.64
CA GLU A 408 -7.36 -14.72 -17.03
C GLU A 408 -6.51 -14.61 -18.30
N GLU A 409 -6.89 -13.78 -19.27
CA GLU A 409 -6.08 -13.53 -20.47
C GLU A 409 -4.70 -12.96 -20.15
N ILE A 410 -4.60 -12.05 -19.18
CA ILE A 410 -3.30 -11.54 -18.70
C ILE A 410 -2.48 -12.68 -18.08
N LYS A 411 -3.10 -13.50 -17.23
CA LYS A 411 -2.40 -14.62 -16.58
C LYS A 411 -1.90 -15.62 -17.61
N ASP A 412 -2.73 -15.99 -18.57
CA ASP A 412 -2.39 -16.97 -19.60
C ASP A 412 -1.29 -16.43 -20.51
N TRP A 413 -1.35 -15.15 -20.88
CA TRP A 413 -0.27 -14.52 -21.63
C TRP A 413 1.08 -14.57 -20.91
N ILE A 414 1.10 -14.26 -19.60
CA ILE A 414 2.33 -14.36 -18.79
C ILE A 414 2.80 -15.81 -18.68
N ARG A 415 1.88 -16.77 -18.45
CA ARG A 415 2.21 -18.21 -18.35
C ARG A 415 2.84 -18.72 -19.64
N THR A 416 2.28 -18.40 -20.80
CA THR A 416 2.82 -18.79 -22.10
C THR A 416 4.24 -18.30 -22.27
N ILE A 417 4.50 -17.01 -22.03
CA ILE A 417 5.84 -16.43 -22.13
C ILE A 417 6.83 -17.12 -21.18
N VAL A 418 6.44 -17.33 -19.92
CA VAL A 418 7.32 -17.98 -18.93
C VAL A 418 7.62 -19.43 -19.30
N SER A 419 6.66 -20.16 -19.89
CA SER A 419 6.86 -21.52 -20.36
C SER A 419 7.79 -21.58 -21.59
N GLU A 420 7.64 -20.67 -22.54
CA GLU A 420 8.54 -20.58 -23.71
C GLU A 420 9.99 -20.30 -23.27
N LEU A 421 10.18 -19.40 -22.31
CA LEU A 421 11.50 -19.13 -21.73
C LEU A 421 12.07 -20.37 -21.01
N ALA A 422 11.23 -21.22 -20.43
CA ALA A 422 11.64 -22.49 -19.80
C ALA A 422 12.29 -23.44 -20.81
N GLU A 423 11.60 -23.65 -21.94
CA GLU A 423 11.99 -24.60 -22.99
C GLU A 423 13.31 -24.21 -23.64
N HIS A 424 13.58 -22.91 -23.76
CA HIS A 424 14.83 -22.39 -24.31
C HIS A 424 16.01 -22.44 -23.32
N THR A 425 15.76 -22.46 -22.01
CA THR A 425 16.82 -22.63 -20.99
C THR A 425 17.17 -24.08 -20.69
N SER A 426 16.37 -25.05 -21.14
CA SER A 426 16.56 -26.49 -20.86
C SER A 426 17.45 -27.24 -21.86
N ASP A 427 18.09 -26.55 -22.81
CA ASP A 427 19.11 -27.16 -23.69
C ASP A 427 20.43 -27.45 -22.94
N ASP A 428 20.61 -26.92 -21.72
CA ASP A 428 21.57 -27.43 -20.75
C ASP A 428 20.86 -28.46 -19.85
N GLU A 429 21.32 -29.71 -19.87
CA GLU A 429 20.76 -30.86 -19.14
C GLU A 429 20.38 -30.50 -17.69
N MET A 430 19.09 -30.28 -17.45
CA MET A 430 18.52 -30.25 -16.10
C MET A 430 18.09 -31.68 -15.72
N ASP A 431 18.82 -32.30 -14.80
CA ASP A 431 18.37 -33.52 -14.15
C ASP A 431 17.20 -33.17 -13.21
N VAL A 432 15.99 -33.58 -13.59
CA VAL A 432 14.75 -33.25 -12.87
C VAL A 432 14.46 -34.33 -11.84
N GLU A 433 14.92 -34.14 -10.60
CA GLU A 433 14.36 -34.86 -9.44
C GLU A 433 12.88 -34.48 -9.26
N GLY A 434 11.97 -35.46 -9.37
CA GLY A 434 10.55 -35.29 -9.06
C GLY A 434 9.55 -35.65 -10.16
N LEU A 435 10.01 -36.00 -11.38
CA LEU A 435 9.13 -36.47 -12.47
C LEU A 435 8.44 -37.81 -12.16
N GLY A 436 8.98 -38.61 -11.23
CA GLY A 436 8.37 -39.90 -10.84
C GLY A 436 6.97 -39.79 -10.24
N GLY A 437 6.64 -38.66 -9.60
CA GLY A 437 5.33 -38.45 -8.97
C GLY A 437 4.25 -37.92 -9.90
N VAL A 438 4.61 -37.42 -11.09
CA VAL A 438 3.67 -36.79 -12.04
C VAL A 438 3.15 -37.78 -13.09
N LEU A 439 3.91 -38.85 -13.37
CA LEU A 439 3.56 -39.85 -14.38
C LEU A 439 2.66 -40.98 -13.86
N GLN A 440 2.40 -41.08 -12.55
CA GLN A 440 1.42 -42.01 -12.01
C GLN A 440 0.03 -41.36 -11.93
N LYS A 441 -0.64 -41.28 -13.08
CA LYS A 441 -2.10 -41.27 -13.14
C LYS A 441 -2.55 -42.59 -13.74
N GLU A 442 -2.84 -43.56 -12.88
CA GLU A 442 -3.63 -44.72 -13.30
C GLU A 442 -5.06 -44.26 -13.63
N PRO A 443 -5.70 -44.81 -14.67
CA PRO A 443 -7.08 -44.49 -15.01
C PRO A 443 -8.03 -45.11 -13.98
N GLU A 444 -8.94 -44.29 -13.45
CA GLU A 444 -10.08 -44.74 -12.65
C GLU A 444 -11.02 -45.62 -13.51
N THR A 445 -11.17 -46.89 -13.13
CA THR A 445 -12.32 -47.71 -13.51
C THR A 445 -12.93 -48.36 -12.28
N ALA A 446 -14.25 -48.26 -12.20
CA ALA A 446 -15.09 -48.55 -11.05
C ALA A 446 -15.37 -50.05 -10.81
N GLU A 447 -15.48 -50.37 -9.51
CA GLU A 447 -16.30 -51.39 -8.81
C GLU A 447 -16.28 -52.87 -9.23
N THR A 448 -15.78 -53.76 -8.35
CA THR A 448 -16.55 -54.68 -7.47
C THR A 448 -15.71 -55.91 -7.06
N GLY A 449 -15.89 -56.37 -5.81
CA GLY A 449 -15.67 -57.78 -5.45
C GLY A 449 -14.46 -58.09 -4.55
N ASP A 450 -14.77 -58.48 -3.32
CA ASP A 450 -13.90 -59.02 -2.27
C ASP A 450 -13.27 -60.38 -2.65
N SER A 451 -11.97 -60.58 -2.39
CA SER A 451 -11.41 -61.77 -1.70
C SER A 451 -9.88 -61.89 -1.80
N ASP A 452 -9.35 -62.46 -0.72
CA ASP A 452 -7.96 -62.67 -0.30
C ASP A 452 -6.93 -63.24 -1.29
N ASN A 453 -5.67 -62.93 -0.94
CA ASN A 453 -4.43 -63.67 -1.19
C ASN A 453 -3.86 -63.72 -2.62
N LYS A 454 -2.79 -62.94 -2.83
CA LYS A 454 -1.48 -63.46 -3.27
C LYS A 454 -0.38 -62.38 -3.17
N ARG A 455 0.69 -62.74 -2.46
CA ARG A 455 2.01 -62.09 -2.56
C ARG A 455 2.59 -62.41 -3.94
N GLU A 456 3.07 -61.40 -4.66
CA GLU A 456 4.05 -61.59 -5.74
C GLU A 456 5.23 -60.64 -5.54
N ASN A 457 6.42 -61.25 -5.47
CA ASN A 457 7.72 -60.61 -5.40
C ASN A 457 8.08 -60.01 -6.76
N LEU A 458 8.70 -58.83 -6.77
CA LEU A 458 9.45 -58.32 -7.93
C LEU A 458 10.70 -59.17 -8.13
N ASN A 459 10.74 -59.95 -9.20
CA ASN A 459 11.97 -60.57 -9.71
C ASN A 459 12.67 -59.60 -10.66
N ASP A 460 13.93 -59.33 -10.35
CA ASP A 460 14.83 -58.46 -11.10
C ASP A 460 15.47 -59.27 -12.25
N HIS A 461 14.96 -59.12 -13.47
CA HIS A 461 15.59 -59.66 -14.67
C HIS A 461 15.71 -58.57 -15.73
N LEU A 462 16.93 -58.03 -15.87
CA LEU A 462 17.37 -57.20 -16.99
C LEU A 462 17.29 -58.01 -18.29
N GLY A 463 16.26 -57.74 -19.11
CA GLY A 463 16.18 -58.18 -20.49
C GLY A 463 16.96 -57.23 -21.42
N GLN A 464 17.69 -57.79 -22.37
CA GLN A 464 18.50 -57.06 -23.37
C GLN A 464 17.69 -55.98 -24.10
N ILE A 465 18.30 -54.79 -24.23
CA ILE A 465 17.80 -53.69 -25.06
C ILE A 465 18.43 -53.81 -26.45
N ASP A 466 17.62 -54.01 -27.48
CA ASP A 466 18.04 -53.91 -28.88
C ASP A 466 17.98 -52.45 -29.34
N ILE A 467 19.13 -51.89 -29.71
CA ILE A 467 19.26 -50.54 -30.27
C ILE A 467 19.10 -50.63 -31.79
N ILE A 468 18.09 -49.96 -32.34
CA ILE A 468 17.92 -49.81 -33.80
C ILE A 468 18.40 -48.42 -34.21
N GLU A 469 19.54 -48.36 -34.90
CA GLU A 469 20.02 -47.12 -35.53
C GLU A 469 19.20 -46.74 -36.77
N ARG A 470 18.85 -45.46 -36.88
CA ARG A 470 18.13 -44.88 -38.01
C ARG A 470 19.09 -44.62 -39.19
N SER A 471 18.73 -45.16 -40.36
CA SER A 471 19.42 -44.92 -41.63
C SER A 471 19.42 -43.43 -42.03
N THR A 472 20.62 -42.91 -42.33
CA THR A 472 20.89 -41.58 -42.87
C THR A 472 20.42 -41.47 -44.33
N LYS A 473 19.60 -40.46 -44.63
CA LYS A 473 19.18 -40.13 -46.01
C LYS A 473 20.35 -39.60 -46.84
N THR A 474 20.63 -40.26 -47.96
CA THR A 474 21.55 -39.81 -49.02
C THR A 474 20.93 -38.64 -49.81
N PRO A 475 21.72 -37.67 -50.32
CA PRO A 475 21.20 -36.53 -51.07
C PRO A 475 20.89 -36.91 -52.52
N ALA A 476 19.72 -36.51 -53.01
CA ALA A 476 19.33 -36.68 -54.41
C ALA A 476 19.96 -35.59 -55.29
N LYS A 477 20.64 -36.01 -56.36
CA LYS A 477 21.01 -35.19 -57.51
C LYS A 477 19.75 -34.83 -58.31
N GLY A 478 19.73 -33.61 -58.85
CA GLY A 478 18.58 -33.01 -59.51
C GLY A 478 18.31 -33.42 -60.96
N PHE A 479 17.26 -32.79 -61.48
CA PHE A 479 17.12 -32.27 -62.84
C PHE A 479 16.41 -30.91 -62.75
#